data_AF-A0A482XNJ4-F1
#
_entry.id   AF-A0A482XNJ4-F1
#
_cell.length_a   1.000
_cell.length_b   1.000
_cell.length_c   1.000
_cell.angle_alpha   90.00
_cell.angle_beta   90.00
_cell.angle_gamma   90.00
#
_symmetry.space_group_name_H-M   'P 1'
#
loop_
_entity.id
_entity.type
_entity.pdbx_description
1 polymer ?
#
loop_
_entity_poly.entity_id
_entity_poly.type
_entity_poly.pdbx_seq_one_letter_code
_entity_poly.pdbx_strand_id
1 'polypeptide(L)'
;MSNLEQEVNPLRPSTRDERGFFQANLRSQNLSADQDKARKNETACPETKQSKKKNKLENDCLNLKRTLLMRSSPKMVILKSAEDLCGKGFPTRCPKVPSTSCDPKFLTTGSFAGLILTCSLGAIIIIIASITFIWTPFEILMNERLRMVRGLPAYEWWLNPPDEVLLRVYLFNITNSEQFLNGTEKKLKLEEIGPYIFREKLTHSNVQFFENGTMTYRSHRTAIFLPEMNHLSLNATVIVPNLAVLGMSSYLWDSSFLTKIAFNLLLNRLDSQPIVASTVNNYFWNFTDPLVKVAKTLAPHLVPVENMGILQQIYHKFSDDVTVYYGPGNGRRFFTIDKFNGQSRLGYWQNETCDTIQGSTEGVTYHQRVKRDDVLKYLRKTICRVTPLHYTRDVQKLGMKAFQFDLPADVYAQPNDGVTEQCFNRPGSPNLPSGVIDASPCNYDFPVGVSFPHFMNADKAVYQKLEGLNASPAKHSSFVIVEPTTGIPMESRARSQSNVIMRSVSGIPRVKRFSDMFIPMFWAEYNQVGLPWYISALMYSTVIILPASQFYISISFFLLGLSITSLALVRIFKLSRSNSKTLCSYSSLDLLPPTPSTASEC
;
A
#
# COMPACT_ATOMS: atom_id res chain seq x y z
N MET A 1 42.28 67.25 -13.34
CA MET A 1 43.52 68.08 -13.29
C MET A 1 44.20 67.82 -11.96
N SER A 2 45.53 67.77 -12.01
CA SER A 2 46.53 67.55 -10.94
C SER A 2 46.57 66.18 -10.25
N ASN A 3 47.41 65.32 -10.83
CA ASN A 3 48.18 64.27 -10.17
C ASN A 3 49.18 64.84 -9.15
N LEU A 4 49.53 64.03 -8.15
CA LEU A 4 50.91 63.93 -7.64
C LEU A 4 51.14 62.45 -7.25
N GLU A 5 52.00 61.82 -8.06
CA GLU A 5 52.61 60.50 -7.86
C GLU A 5 53.84 60.62 -6.95
N GLN A 6 54.19 59.53 -6.27
CA GLN A 6 55.52 58.87 -6.32
C GLN A 6 55.44 57.56 -5.51
N GLU A 7 55.50 56.39 -6.16
CA GLU A 7 56.70 55.54 -6.43
C GLU A 7 56.95 54.53 -5.28
N VAL A 8 57.32 53.25 -5.43
CA VAL A 8 57.89 52.39 -6.50
C VAL A 8 57.81 50.93 -5.94
N ASN A 9 57.16 49.93 -6.57
CA ASN A 9 57.56 49.04 -7.69
C ASN A 9 57.80 47.56 -7.18
N PRO A 10 57.91 46.50 -8.04
CA PRO A 10 56.90 45.43 -8.10
C PRO A 10 57.48 44.00 -8.23
N LEU A 11 56.64 42.96 -8.18
CA LEU A 11 56.86 41.71 -8.93
C LEU A 11 55.50 41.16 -9.44
N ARG A 12 55.49 40.78 -10.72
CA ARG A 12 54.34 40.42 -11.57
C ARG A 12 54.28 38.89 -11.80
N PRO A 13 53.36 38.31 -12.60
CA PRO A 13 52.42 37.28 -12.15
C PRO A 13 52.55 35.95 -12.91
N SER A 14 51.69 34.97 -12.58
CA SER A 14 51.41 33.84 -13.47
C SER A 14 49.91 33.67 -13.67
N THR A 15 49.54 33.72 -14.95
CA THR A 15 48.22 33.56 -15.56
C THR A 15 47.93 32.09 -15.85
N ARG A 16 46.69 31.63 -15.64
CA ARG A 16 45.97 30.79 -16.62
C ARG A 16 44.46 30.72 -16.31
N ASP A 17 43.72 31.47 -17.11
CA ASP A 17 42.45 31.10 -17.77
C ASP A 17 42.40 29.60 -18.16
N GLU A 18 41.28 28.88 -18.29
CA GLU A 18 39.92 29.30 -18.67
C GLU A 18 38.94 28.09 -18.58
N ARG A 19 37.65 28.41 -18.46
CA ARG A 19 36.46 27.78 -19.11
C ARG A 19 36.31 26.24 -19.19
N GLY A 20 35.18 25.78 -18.66
CA GLY A 20 34.26 24.87 -19.39
C GLY A 20 34.05 23.48 -18.79
N PHE A 21 32.92 23.26 -18.09
CA PHE A 21 32.34 21.92 -17.90
C PHE A 21 30.80 22.01 -17.86
N PHE A 22 30.22 22.14 -19.05
CA PHE A 22 28.85 21.73 -19.38
C PHE A 22 28.94 20.97 -20.70
N GLN A 23 28.16 19.89 -20.82
CA GLN A 23 27.98 19.02 -22.00
C GLN A 23 29.15 18.08 -22.36
N ALA A 24 28.95 16.78 -22.12
CA ALA A 24 28.87 15.75 -23.17
C ALA A 24 28.94 14.35 -22.54
N ASN A 25 27.88 13.56 -22.67
CA ASN A 25 28.01 12.12 -22.86
C ASN A 25 26.69 11.54 -23.38
N LEU A 26 26.48 11.74 -24.68
CA LEU A 26 25.56 10.96 -25.51
C LEU A 26 26.20 10.84 -26.90
N ARG A 27 26.33 9.59 -27.36
CA ARG A 27 26.70 9.11 -28.70
C ARG A 27 28.14 9.26 -29.18
N SER A 28 28.83 8.11 -29.25
CA SER A 28 29.26 7.55 -30.54
C SER A 28 29.63 6.07 -30.38
N GLN A 29 28.87 5.19 -31.03
CA GLN A 29 29.36 4.01 -31.76
C GLN A 29 28.15 3.35 -32.43
N ASN A 30 27.94 3.72 -33.68
CA ASN A 30 27.21 2.95 -34.69
C ASN A 30 27.66 3.52 -36.03
N LEU A 31 28.43 2.74 -36.80
CA LEU A 31 28.50 2.78 -38.26
C LEU A 31 29.50 1.73 -38.74
N SER A 32 28.99 0.58 -39.17
CA SER A 32 29.05 0.18 -40.58
C SER A 32 28.35 -1.17 -40.76
N ALA A 33 27.21 -1.12 -41.44
CA ALA A 33 26.55 -2.28 -42.01
C ALA A 33 26.88 -2.35 -43.51
N ASP A 34 26.99 -3.60 -43.96
CA ASP A 34 26.58 -4.14 -45.26
C ASP A 34 27.48 -4.14 -46.51
N GLN A 35 27.31 -5.28 -47.21
CA GLN A 35 27.69 -5.68 -48.58
C GLN A 35 29.05 -6.39 -48.70
N ASP A 36 29.21 -7.61 -49.23
CA ASP A 36 28.44 -8.45 -50.17
C ASP A 36 28.74 -9.95 -49.89
N LYS A 37 27.80 -10.92 -49.98
CA LYS A 37 27.07 -11.52 -51.13
C LYS A 37 27.92 -12.44 -52.05
N ALA A 38 27.65 -13.74 -51.95
CA ALA A 38 27.16 -14.63 -53.04
C ALA A 38 27.90 -15.98 -53.25
N ARG A 39 27.07 -17.04 -53.12
CA ARG A 39 26.95 -18.27 -53.97
C ARG A 39 27.97 -19.44 -53.89
N LYS A 40 27.38 -20.61 -53.53
CA LYS A 40 27.21 -21.87 -54.31
C LYS A 40 28.48 -22.46 -54.96
N ASN A 41 28.86 -23.73 -54.74
CA ASN A 41 28.10 -24.96 -55.03
C ASN A 41 28.82 -26.21 -54.46
N GLU A 42 28.02 -27.22 -54.13
CA GLU A 42 28.17 -28.68 -54.39
C GLU A 42 29.48 -29.44 -54.07
N THR A 43 29.40 -30.41 -53.15
CA THR A 43 29.46 -31.89 -53.37
C THR A 43 29.74 -32.58 -52.02
N ALA A 44 28.78 -33.30 -51.41
CA ALA A 44 28.39 -34.70 -51.66
C ALA A 44 29.11 -35.74 -50.75
N CYS A 45 28.36 -36.18 -49.73
CA CYS A 45 28.27 -37.52 -49.08
C CYS A 45 28.85 -38.73 -49.85
N PRO A 46 29.22 -39.85 -49.18
CA PRO A 46 28.19 -40.80 -48.73
C PRO A 46 28.42 -41.54 -47.40
N GLU A 47 27.35 -41.61 -46.60
CA GLU A 47 26.99 -42.78 -45.81
C GLU A 47 26.23 -43.79 -46.68
N THR A 48 26.55 -45.08 -46.57
CA THR A 48 25.68 -46.19 -46.98
C THR A 48 25.93 -47.42 -46.10
N LYS A 49 24.89 -47.88 -45.38
CA LYS A 49 24.13 -49.14 -45.60
C LYS A 49 24.92 -50.42 -45.25
N GLN A 50 24.35 -51.42 -44.55
CA GLN A 50 23.09 -52.14 -44.79
C GLN A 50 22.89 -53.09 -43.56
N SER A 51 21.71 -53.51 -43.09
CA SER A 51 20.54 -53.96 -43.85
C SER A 51 19.33 -54.32 -42.93
N LYS A 52 18.17 -53.71 -43.25
CA LYS A 52 16.79 -54.28 -43.38
C LYS A 52 16.07 -54.85 -42.14
N LYS A 53 14.76 -54.66 -41.93
CA LYS A 53 13.66 -53.93 -42.60
C LYS A 53 12.44 -54.00 -41.64
N LYS A 54 11.56 -53.00 -41.66
CA LYS A 54 10.23 -53.02 -41.01
C LYS A 54 9.12 -52.96 -42.07
N ASN A 55 7.95 -53.51 -41.72
CA ASN A 55 6.60 -53.38 -42.29
C ASN A 55 6.27 -54.19 -43.57
N LYS A 56 5.18 -54.99 -43.56
CA LYS A 56 3.78 -54.58 -43.81
C LYS A 56 2.84 -55.82 -43.86
N LEU A 57 1.59 -55.59 -43.46
CA LEU A 57 0.31 -56.13 -43.97
C LEU A 57 -0.53 -57.03 -43.04
N GLU A 58 -1.73 -56.53 -42.78
CA GLU A 58 -2.91 -57.12 -42.14
C GLU A 58 -3.38 -58.43 -42.77
N ASN A 59 -3.98 -59.31 -41.97
CA ASN A 59 -5.43 -59.59 -42.08
C ASN A 59 -5.92 -60.47 -40.94
N ASP A 60 -6.98 -59.99 -40.30
CA ASP A 60 -7.82 -60.69 -39.35
C ASP A 60 -8.49 -61.93 -39.99
N CYS A 61 -8.64 -63.01 -39.22
CA CYS A 61 -9.90 -63.76 -39.21
C CYS A 61 -10.03 -64.63 -37.94
N LEU A 62 -10.78 -64.08 -37.00
CA LEU A 62 -11.90 -64.69 -36.27
C LEU A 62 -11.87 -66.20 -35.87
N ASN A 63 -12.15 -66.40 -34.58
CA ASN A 63 -13.12 -67.36 -34.01
C ASN A 63 -12.81 -68.88 -34.10
N LEU A 64 -12.76 -69.56 -32.96
CA LEU A 64 -13.93 -70.02 -32.18
C LEU A 64 -13.57 -71.24 -31.30
N LYS A 65 -13.93 -71.15 -30.02
CA LYS A 65 -14.44 -72.23 -29.15
C LYS A 65 -14.70 -73.61 -29.82
N ARG A 66 -14.10 -74.68 -29.28
CA ARG A 66 -14.74 -75.84 -28.58
C ARG A 66 -13.91 -77.13 -28.70
N THR A 67 -13.44 -77.59 -27.54
CA THR A 67 -13.82 -78.86 -26.91
C THR A 67 -13.80 -80.18 -27.72
N LEU A 68 -12.90 -81.07 -27.26
CA LEU A 68 -13.03 -82.54 -27.09
C LEU A 68 -13.05 -83.48 -28.31
N LEU A 69 -12.05 -84.39 -28.35
CA LEU A 69 -12.14 -85.87 -28.23
C LEU A 69 -10.90 -86.49 -28.90
N MET A 70 -9.95 -87.04 -28.14
CA MET A 70 -9.88 -88.42 -27.61
C MET A 70 -9.26 -89.44 -28.58
N ARG A 71 -8.34 -90.23 -27.99
CA ARG A 71 -7.72 -91.49 -28.44
C ARG A 71 -6.66 -91.35 -29.55
N SER A 72 -5.47 -91.94 -29.45
CA SER A 72 -5.12 -93.25 -28.87
C SER A 72 -3.59 -93.37 -28.68
N SER A 73 -3.20 -94.14 -27.66
CA SER A 73 -1.85 -94.64 -27.30
C SER A 73 -1.37 -95.78 -28.25
N PRO A 74 -0.31 -96.62 -28.02
CA PRO A 74 0.73 -96.72 -26.96
C PRO A 74 2.17 -97.20 -27.44
N LYS A 75 3.05 -97.55 -26.46
CA LYS A 75 4.24 -98.47 -26.44
C LYS A 75 5.62 -97.80 -26.67
N MET A 76 6.75 -98.14 -26.02
CA MET A 76 7.24 -99.33 -25.29
C MET A 76 8.53 -98.99 -24.45
N VAL A 77 8.65 -99.49 -23.20
CA VAL A 77 9.75 -100.23 -22.47
C VAL A 77 11.24 -99.80 -22.66
N ILE A 78 12.10 -99.58 -21.63
CA ILE A 78 13.00 -100.55 -20.91
C ILE A 78 13.64 -99.95 -19.61
N LEU A 79 13.93 -100.87 -18.66
CA LEU A 79 14.42 -100.84 -17.26
C LEU A 79 15.94 -100.59 -16.95
N LYS A 80 16.23 -100.27 -15.67
CA LYS A 80 17.22 -100.86 -14.70
C LYS A 80 16.91 -100.28 -13.28
N SER A 81 16.41 -101.01 -12.25
CA SER A 81 17.01 -101.99 -11.29
C SER A 81 18.06 -101.39 -10.33
N ALA A 82 18.22 -101.68 -9.03
CA ALA A 82 17.45 -102.24 -7.88
C ALA A 82 18.42 -102.28 -6.65
N GLU A 83 17.91 -102.21 -5.41
CA GLU A 83 18.48 -102.73 -4.13
C GLU A 83 17.34 -102.61 -3.07
N ASP A 84 16.51 -103.65 -2.87
CA ASP A 84 16.57 -104.77 -1.88
C ASP A 84 16.01 -104.43 -0.48
N LEU A 85 14.79 -104.91 -0.12
CA LEU A 85 14.41 -106.13 0.67
C LEU A 85 14.51 -105.90 2.20
N CYS A 86 13.60 -106.27 3.11
CA CYS A 86 12.47 -107.21 3.14
C CYS A 86 11.62 -106.94 4.43
N GLY A 87 10.32 -107.26 4.46
CA GLY A 87 9.56 -107.37 5.72
C GLY A 87 8.02 -107.29 5.58
N LYS A 88 7.37 -108.46 5.49
CA LYS A 88 5.92 -108.66 5.30
C LYS A 88 5.11 -108.43 6.60
N GLY A 89 3.85 -107.96 6.48
CA GLY A 89 2.82 -108.06 7.53
C GLY A 89 1.50 -107.37 7.16
N PHE A 90 0.38 -108.11 7.22
CA PHE A 90 -0.99 -107.79 6.75
C PHE A 90 -1.71 -106.62 7.48
N PRO A 91 -2.86 -106.12 6.96
CA PRO A 91 -3.37 -104.78 7.18
C PRO A 91 -4.33 -104.69 8.38
N THR A 92 -4.27 -103.58 9.11
CA THR A 92 -5.37 -103.14 9.97
C THR A 92 -5.73 -101.70 9.63
N ARG A 93 -6.96 -101.55 9.16
CA ARG A 93 -7.59 -100.30 8.73
C ARG A 93 -8.23 -99.66 9.98
N CYS A 94 -7.61 -98.64 10.55
CA CYS A 94 -8.28 -97.75 11.49
C CYS A 94 -8.61 -96.42 10.78
N PRO A 95 -9.84 -95.89 10.95
CA PRO A 95 -10.27 -94.68 10.26
C PRO A 95 -9.54 -93.44 10.80
N LYS A 96 -9.27 -92.51 9.87
CA LYS A 96 -8.66 -91.20 10.11
C LYS A 96 -9.41 -90.44 11.22
N VAL A 97 -8.70 -90.11 12.30
CA VAL A 97 -9.06 -89.03 13.21
C VAL A 97 -8.78 -87.71 12.49
N PRO A 98 -9.73 -86.77 12.38
CA PRO A 98 -9.40 -85.44 11.91
C PRO A 98 -8.57 -84.74 12.99
N SER A 99 -7.27 -84.57 12.72
CA SER A 99 -6.44 -83.61 13.44
C SER A 99 -6.97 -82.21 13.15
N THR A 100 -7.83 -81.71 14.02
CA THR A 100 -8.13 -80.29 14.10
C THR A 100 -6.92 -79.62 14.75
N SER A 101 -5.90 -79.33 13.95
CA SER A 101 -4.90 -78.33 14.34
C SER A 101 -5.63 -76.99 14.39
N CYS A 102 -6.05 -76.58 15.57
CA CYS A 102 -6.23 -75.16 15.84
C CYS A 102 -4.83 -74.53 15.75
N ASP A 103 -4.45 -74.08 14.56
CA ASP A 103 -3.46 -73.02 14.48
C ASP A 103 -4.05 -71.82 15.23
N PRO A 104 -3.48 -71.38 16.36
CA PRO A 104 -3.80 -70.06 16.83
C PRO A 104 -3.33 -69.13 15.71
N LYS A 105 -4.27 -68.44 15.07
CA LYS A 105 -3.94 -67.16 14.45
C LYS A 105 -3.47 -66.27 15.58
N PHE A 106 -2.20 -66.38 15.93
CA PHE A 106 -1.49 -65.39 16.72
C PHE A 106 -1.67 -64.11 15.93
N LEU A 107 -2.62 -63.28 16.36
CA LEU A 107 -2.69 -61.91 15.90
C LEU A 107 -1.31 -61.34 16.20
N THR A 108 -0.57 -60.99 15.16
CA THR A 108 0.68 -60.28 15.31
C THR A 108 0.42 -59.08 16.21
N THR A 109 1.15 -58.98 17.31
CA THR A 109 1.18 -57.83 18.22
C THR A 109 1.35 -56.51 17.46
N GLY A 110 1.93 -56.55 16.25
CA GLY A 110 1.99 -55.44 15.30
C GLY A 110 0.65 -54.88 14.79
N SER A 111 -0.45 -55.66 14.77
CA SER A 111 -1.75 -55.18 14.25
C SER A 111 -2.48 -54.24 15.23
N PHE A 112 -2.41 -54.51 16.53
CA PHE A 112 -3.02 -53.66 17.55
C PHE A 112 -2.21 -52.38 17.79
N ALA A 113 -0.87 -52.49 17.80
CA ALA A 113 0.03 -51.35 17.85
C ALA A 113 -0.17 -50.40 16.66
N GLY A 114 -0.36 -50.94 15.45
CA GLY A 114 -0.67 -50.15 14.26
C GLY A 114 -1.99 -49.38 14.38
N LEU A 115 -3.03 -49.97 14.97
CA LEU A 115 -4.32 -49.29 15.17
C LEU A 115 -4.24 -48.17 16.22
N ILE A 116 -3.51 -48.38 17.31
CA ILE A 116 -3.24 -47.35 18.31
C ILE A 116 -2.46 -46.18 17.67
N LEU A 117 -1.46 -46.48 16.84
CA LEU A 117 -0.71 -45.46 16.11
C LEU A 117 -1.62 -44.65 15.19
N THR A 118 -2.51 -45.30 14.42
CA THR A 118 -3.47 -44.59 13.56
C THR A 118 -4.46 -43.73 14.35
N CYS A 119 -4.89 -44.18 15.53
CA CYS A 119 -5.75 -43.39 16.42
C CYS A 119 -5.02 -42.16 16.95
N SER A 120 -3.75 -42.32 17.34
CA SER A 120 -2.91 -41.20 17.81
C SER A 120 -2.65 -40.18 16.71
N LEU A 121 -2.42 -40.62 15.47
CA LEU A 121 -2.27 -39.74 14.31
C LEU A 121 -3.57 -38.96 14.02
N GLY A 122 -4.73 -39.64 14.07
CA GLY A 122 -6.03 -38.99 13.93
C GLY A 122 -6.28 -37.92 14.99
N ALA A 123 -5.94 -38.21 16.25
CA ALA A 123 -6.03 -37.25 17.35
C ALA A 123 -5.09 -36.05 17.17
N ILE A 124 -3.85 -36.27 16.72
CA ILE A 124 -2.90 -35.19 16.41
C ILE A 124 -3.44 -34.27 15.31
N ILE A 125 -4.02 -34.83 14.24
CA ILE A 125 -4.63 -34.03 13.16
C ILE A 125 -5.79 -33.19 13.68
N ILE A 126 -6.65 -33.76 14.55
CA ILE A 126 -7.74 -33.00 15.20
C ILE A 126 -7.16 -31.86 16.06
N ILE A 127 -6.11 -32.12 16.83
CA ILE A 127 -5.47 -31.09 17.67
C ILE A 127 -4.90 -29.97 16.79
N ILE A 128 -4.17 -30.30 15.72
CA ILE A 128 -3.61 -29.31 14.80
C ILE A 128 -4.73 -28.49 14.15
N ALA A 129 -5.78 -29.13 13.62
CA ALA A 129 -6.92 -28.44 13.03
C ALA A 129 -7.65 -27.54 14.05
N SER A 130 -7.72 -27.97 15.31
CA SER A 130 -8.30 -27.16 16.39
C SER A 130 -7.44 -25.95 16.72
N ILE A 131 -6.10 -26.12 16.74
CA ILE A 131 -5.14 -25.02 16.93
C ILE A 131 -5.27 -24.00 15.81
N THR A 132 -5.42 -24.41 14.54
CA THR A 132 -5.55 -23.45 13.42
C THR A 132 -6.85 -22.63 13.46
N PHE A 133 -7.88 -23.08 14.19
CA PHE A 133 -9.06 -22.26 14.47
C PHE A 133 -8.83 -21.22 15.57
N ILE A 134 -8.06 -21.55 16.60
CA ILE A 134 -7.78 -20.63 17.72
C ILE A 134 -6.67 -19.63 17.32
N TRP A 135 -5.58 -20.12 16.72
CA TRP A 135 -4.39 -19.36 16.32
C TRP A 135 -4.32 -19.37 14.80
N THR A 136 -5.11 -18.51 14.19
CA THR A 136 -5.23 -18.47 12.74
C THR A 136 -3.93 -17.95 12.10
N PRO A 137 -3.39 -18.62 11.05
CA PRO A 137 -2.31 -18.08 10.24
C PRO A 137 -2.56 -16.64 9.76
N PHE A 138 -3.82 -16.31 9.49
CA PHE A 138 -4.24 -14.94 9.18
C PHE A 138 -3.91 -13.95 10.30
N GLU A 139 -4.29 -14.24 11.55
CA GLU A 139 -3.99 -13.37 12.71
C GLU A 139 -2.49 -13.25 12.97
N ILE A 140 -1.73 -14.33 12.78
CA ILE A 140 -0.27 -14.31 12.89
C ILE A 140 0.32 -13.35 11.84
N LEU A 141 -0.11 -13.46 10.58
CA LEU A 141 0.36 -12.59 9.50
C LEU A 141 0.00 -11.12 9.73
N MET A 142 -1.22 -10.84 10.22
CA MET A 142 -1.66 -9.50 10.54
C MET A 142 -0.84 -8.88 11.68
N ASN A 143 -0.52 -9.66 12.72
CA ASN A 143 0.35 -9.24 13.81
C ASN A 143 1.79 -9.03 13.36
N GLU A 144 2.35 -9.89 12.51
CA GLU A 144 3.69 -9.73 11.95
C GLU A 144 3.81 -8.47 11.10
N ARG A 145 2.78 -8.12 10.33
CA ARG A 145 2.73 -6.85 9.60
C ARG A 145 2.87 -5.63 10.53
N LEU A 146 2.31 -5.67 11.75
CA LEU A 146 2.41 -4.56 12.71
C LEU A 146 3.83 -4.37 13.25
N ARG A 147 4.68 -5.42 13.20
CA ARG A 147 6.05 -5.38 13.74
C ARG A 147 7.02 -4.58 12.89
N MET A 148 6.67 -4.25 11.64
CA MET A 148 7.50 -3.44 10.74
C MET A 148 8.94 -3.97 10.60
N VAL A 149 9.07 -5.30 10.48
CA VAL A 149 10.38 -5.97 10.35
C VAL A 149 11.01 -5.63 8.99
N ARG A 150 12.29 -5.22 9.03
CA ARG A 150 13.07 -4.85 7.84
C ARG A 150 13.13 -6.01 6.83
N GLY A 151 13.02 -5.71 5.53
CA GLY A 151 13.01 -6.72 4.47
C GLY A 151 11.66 -7.41 4.25
N LEU A 152 10.68 -7.27 5.14
CA LEU A 152 9.33 -7.78 4.91
C LEU A 152 8.50 -6.80 4.06
N PRO A 153 7.51 -7.30 3.27
CA PRO A 153 6.75 -6.48 2.34
C PRO A 153 6.10 -5.23 2.95
N ALA A 154 5.57 -5.32 4.18
CA ALA A 154 4.94 -4.17 4.84
C ALA A 154 5.95 -3.04 5.15
N TYR A 155 7.16 -3.40 5.57
CA TYR A 155 8.22 -2.43 5.85
C TYR A 155 8.77 -1.84 4.55
N GLU A 156 9.08 -2.66 3.55
CA GLU A 156 9.65 -2.18 2.28
C GLU A 156 8.68 -1.28 1.51
N TRP A 157 7.39 -1.66 1.51
CA TRP A 157 6.35 -0.81 0.95
C TRP A 157 6.28 0.52 1.69
N TRP A 158 6.16 0.51 3.01
CA TRP A 158 6.10 1.77 3.75
C TRP A 158 7.36 2.59 3.53
N LEU A 159 8.56 2.00 3.55
CA LEU A 159 9.83 2.69 3.36
C LEU A 159 9.90 3.41 2.00
N ASN A 160 9.49 2.72 0.93
CA ASN A 160 9.45 3.25 -0.43
C ASN A 160 8.08 2.99 -1.08
N PRO A 161 7.08 3.83 -0.80
CA PRO A 161 5.75 3.64 -1.34
C PRO A 161 5.73 3.66 -2.88
N PRO A 162 4.82 2.88 -3.50
CA PRO A 162 4.61 2.92 -4.94
C PRO A 162 4.27 4.31 -5.47
N ASP A 163 4.66 4.52 -6.72
CA ASP A 163 4.60 5.80 -7.43
C ASP A 163 3.23 6.10 -8.04
N GLU A 164 2.17 5.84 -7.26
CA GLU A 164 0.77 5.91 -7.71
C GLU A 164 0.10 7.25 -7.41
N VAL A 165 0.75 8.14 -6.65
CA VAL A 165 0.18 9.44 -6.29
C VAL A 165 0.49 10.48 -7.36
N LEU A 166 -0.55 10.88 -8.08
CA LEU A 166 -0.50 11.98 -9.04
C LEU A 166 -0.91 13.28 -8.35
N LEU A 167 -0.02 14.26 -8.34
CA LEU A 167 -0.32 15.65 -8.02
C LEU A 167 -0.85 16.32 -9.29
N ARG A 168 -2.12 16.75 -9.27
CA ARG A 168 -2.74 17.56 -10.32
C ARG A 168 -2.94 18.98 -9.81
N VAL A 169 -2.33 19.95 -10.48
CA VAL A 169 -2.39 21.36 -10.09
C VAL A 169 -3.18 22.14 -11.13
N TYR A 170 -4.11 22.96 -10.66
CA TYR A 170 -4.97 23.81 -11.47
C TYR A 170 -4.74 25.26 -11.06
N LEU A 171 -4.46 26.12 -12.04
CA LEU A 171 -4.25 27.55 -11.87
C LEU A 171 -5.51 28.33 -12.24
N PHE A 172 -5.58 29.58 -11.79
CA PHE A 172 -6.62 30.52 -12.19
C PHE A 172 -6.02 31.66 -13.00
N ASN A 173 -6.30 31.69 -14.30
CA ASN A 173 -5.90 32.75 -15.21
C ASN A 173 -6.86 33.94 -15.11
N ILE A 174 -6.31 35.14 -15.01
CA ILE A 174 -7.09 36.38 -14.91
C ILE A 174 -7.32 36.92 -16.33
N THR A 175 -8.59 36.99 -16.75
CA THR A 175 -8.93 37.37 -18.13
C THR A 175 -9.23 38.87 -18.30
N ASN A 176 -9.48 39.60 -17.22
CA ASN A 176 -9.87 41.02 -17.23
C ASN A 176 -8.94 41.91 -16.39
N SER A 177 -7.64 41.62 -16.37
CA SER A 177 -6.66 42.30 -15.50
C SER A 177 -6.65 43.82 -15.69
N GLU A 178 -6.62 44.31 -16.93
CA GLU A 178 -6.61 45.75 -17.23
C GLU A 178 -7.90 46.44 -16.78
N GLN A 179 -9.05 45.83 -17.11
CA GLN A 179 -10.39 46.34 -16.77
C GLN A 179 -10.63 46.35 -15.24
N PHE A 180 -10.09 45.37 -14.54
CA PHE A 180 -10.16 45.30 -13.08
C PHE A 180 -9.28 46.38 -12.42
N LEU A 181 -8.05 46.56 -12.91
CA LEU A 181 -7.10 47.51 -12.34
C LEU A 181 -7.50 48.97 -12.62
N ASN A 182 -7.97 49.28 -13.83
CA ASN A 182 -8.48 50.61 -14.17
C ASN A 182 -9.87 50.88 -13.55
N GLY A 183 -10.61 49.82 -13.23
CA GLY A 183 -11.88 49.87 -12.53
C GLY A 183 -13.14 49.95 -13.38
N THR A 184 -13.04 49.69 -14.69
CA THR A 184 -14.22 49.52 -15.53
C THR A 184 -15.01 48.28 -15.12
N GLU A 185 -14.33 47.23 -14.65
CA GLU A 185 -14.97 46.06 -14.04
C GLU A 185 -14.67 45.97 -12.54
N LYS A 186 -15.69 45.58 -11.76
CA LYS A 186 -15.60 45.47 -10.30
C LYS A 186 -15.20 44.08 -9.81
N LYS A 187 -15.39 43.04 -10.63
CA LYS A 187 -15.10 41.65 -10.29
C LYS A 187 -13.87 41.18 -11.04
N LEU A 188 -13.08 40.33 -10.40
CA LEU A 188 -11.97 39.64 -11.03
C LEU A 188 -12.50 38.39 -11.74
N LYS A 189 -12.35 38.32 -13.08
CA LYS A 189 -12.76 37.17 -13.89
C LYS A 189 -11.63 36.17 -13.97
N LEU A 190 -11.93 34.94 -13.57
CA LEU A 190 -10.99 33.84 -13.47
C LEU A 190 -11.37 32.73 -14.46
N GLU A 191 -10.36 32.13 -15.06
CA GLU A 191 -10.49 30.94 -15.90
C GLU A 191 -9.59 29.84 -15.35
N GLU A 192 -10.15 28.66 -15.08
CA GLU A 192 -9.36 27.52 -14.61
C GLU A 192 -8.48 26.97 -15.75
N ILE A 193 -7.19 26.80 -15.48
CA ILE A 193 -6.23 26.15 -16.38
C ILE A 193 -5.60 24.97 -15.68
N GLY A 194 -5.75 23.78 -16.26
CA GLY A 194 -5.15 22.56 -15.75
C GLY A 194 -5.86 21.29 -16.23
N PRO A 195 -5.48 20.12 -15.70
CA PRO A 195 -4.42 19.94 -14.71
C PRO A 195 -3.02 19.98 -15.31
N TYR A 196 -2.06 20.53 -14.56
CA TYR A 196 -0.65 20.22 -14.69
C TYR A 196 -0.33 19.01 -13.80
N ILE A 197 0.16 17.93 -14.39
CA ILE A 197 0.31 16.63 -13.73
C ILE A 197 1.78 16.38 -13.36
N PHE A 198 1.99 16.10 -12.08
CA PHE A 198 3.24 15.67 -11.49
C PHE A 198 3.02 14.34 -10.77
N ARG A 199 4.07 13.54 -10.63
CA ARG A 199 4.13 12.43 -9.70
C ARG A 199 4.68 12.92 -8.37
N GLU A 200 3.96 12.69 -7.28
CA GLU A 200 4.52 12.91 -5.95
C GLU A 200 5.23 11.63 -5.50
N LYS A 201 6.55 11.70 -5.34
CA LYS A 201 7.34 10.61 -4.75
C LYS A 201 7.42 10.83 -3.25
N LEU A 202 7.06 9.81 -2.47
CA LEU A 202 7.28 9.74 -1.03
C LEU A 202 8.38 8.71 -0.75
N THR A 203 9.31 9.05 0.12
CA THR A 203 10.30 8.10 0.67
C THR A 203 10.47 8.33 2.16
N HIS A 204 10.75 7.26 2.90
CA HIS A 204 11.11 7.32 4.31
C HIS A 204 12.55 6.85 4.48
N SER A 205 13.32 7.56 5.30
CA SER A 205 14.73 7.29 5.54
C SER A 205 15.08 7.44 7.02
N ASN A 206 16.30 7.06 7.41
CA ASN A 206 16.81 7.22 8.78
C ASN A 206 15.89 6.60 9.85
N VAL A 207 15.37 5.41 9.59
CA VAL A 207 14.39 4.75 10.46
C VAL A 207 15.04 4.22 11.74
N GLN A 208 14.54 4.66 12.89
CA GLN A 208 14.95 4.26 14.23
C GLN A 208 13.75 3.70 14.99
N PHE A 209 13.95 2.54 15.63
CA PHE A 209 12.93 1.87 16.42
C PHE A 209 13.22 2.03 17.91
N PHE A 210 12.18 2.23 18.71
CA PHE A 210 12.28 2.42 20.15
C PHE A 210 11.46 1.38 20.92
N GLU A 211 11.95 0.99 22.10
CA GLU A 211 11.33 -0.04 22.95
C GLU A 211 9.94 0.35 23.47
N ASN A 212 9.61 1.65 23.48
CA ASN A 212 8.28 2.15 23.84
C ASN A 212 7.20 1.90 22.77
N GLY A 213 7.52 1.18 21.69
CA GLY A 213 6.59 0.90 20.60
C GLY A 213 6.39 2.07 19.64
N THR A 214 7.37 2.97 19.56
CA THR A 214 7.40 4.06 18.56
C THR A 214 8.58 3.90 17.60
N MET A 215 8.43 4.40 16.38
CA MET A 215 9.52 4.50 15.43
C MET A 215 9.59 5.92 14.89
N THR A 216 10.80 6.44 14.74
CA THR A 216 11.07 7.75 14.15
C THR A 216 11.75 7.57 12.80
N TYR A 217 11.35 8.36 11.82
CA TYR A 217 11.92 8.35 10.48
C TYR A 217 11.84 9.75 9.88
N ARG A 218 12.61 9.94 8.81
CA ARG A 218 12.57 11.16 8.01
C ARG A 218 11.74 10.93 6.75
N SER A 219 10.58 11.59 6.68
CA SER A 219 9.69 11.61 5.52
C SER A 219 10.23 12.63 4.51
N HIS A 220 10.22 12.28 3.22
CA HIS A 220 10.68 13.15 2.15
C HIS A 220 9.72 13.08 0.96
N ARG A 221 9.25 14.24 0.49
CA ARG A 221 8.37 14.34 -0.67
C ARG A 221 8.97 15.19 -1.78
N THR A 222 8.82 14.73 -3.01
CA THR A 222 9.17 15.51 -4.21
C THR A 222 8.09 15.42 -5.26
N ALA A 223 7.94 16.48 -6.05
CA ALA A 223 7.09 16.47 -7.24
C ALA A 223 7.96 16.33 -8.49
N ILE A 224 7.66 15.33 -9.31
CA ILE A 224 8.35 15.00 -10.56
C ILE A 224 7.39 15.26 -11.71
N PHE A 225 7.75 16.15 -12.64
CA PHE A 225 6.89 16.44 -13.79
C PHE A 225 6.78 15.22 -14.72
N LEU A 226 5.58 14.95 -15.24
CA LEU A 226 5.30 13.81 -16.14
C LEU A 226 4.92 14.32 -17.54
N PRO A 227 5.87 14.56 -18.46
CA PRO A 227 5.59 15.14 -19.76
C PRO A 227 4.51 14.38 -20.55
N GLU A 228 4.51 13.05 -20.48
CA GLU A 228 3.59 12.17 -21.21
C GLU A 228 2.12 12.27 -20.76
N MET A 229 1.86 12.76 -19.54
CA MET A 229 0.49 12.96 -19.02
C MET A 229 0.00 14.40 -19.16
N ASN A 230 0.84 15.31 -19.66
CA ASN A 230 0.52 16.72 -19.79
C ASN A 230 0.29 17.09 -21.27
N HIS A 231 -0.89 17.63 -21.56
CA HIS A 231 -1.18 18.25 -22.87
C HIS A 231 -0.95 19.77 -22.86
N LEU A 232 -0.81 20.36 -21.66
CA LEU A 232 -0.58 21.78 -21.46
C LEU A 232 0.93 22.05 -21.34
N SER A 233 1.41 23.11 -22.00
CA SER A 233 2.81 23.50 -21.93
C SER A 233 3.12 24.26 -20.63
N LEU A 234 4.21 23.88 -19.95
CA LEU A 234 4.74 24.65 -18.83
C LEU A 234 5.29 26.02 -19.27
N ASN A 235 5.58 26.20 -20.56
CA ASN A 235 6.03 27.48 -21.12
C ASN A 235 4.88 28.39 -21.52
N ALA A 236 3.62 27.93 -21.41
CA ALA A 236 2.46 28.77 -21.66
C ALA A 236 2.43 29.94 -20.68
N THR A 237 2.15 31.14 -21.20
CA THR A 237 1.99 32.34 -20.40
C THR A 237 0.60 32.40 -19.80
N VAL A 238 0.53 32.68 -18.50
CA VAL A 238 -0.70 32.88 -17.74
C VAL A 238 -0.64 34.23 -17.02
N ILE A 239 -1.79 34.87 -16.88
CA ILE A 239 -1.94 36.12 -16.14
C ILE A 239 -2.40 35.77 -14.74
N VAL A 240 -1.56 36.03 -13.74
CA VAL A 240 -1.71 35.50 -12.37
C VAL A 240 -1.47 36.58 -11.32
N PRO A 241 -1.99 36.41 -10.09
CA PRO A 241 -1.70 37.32 -9.00
C PRO A 241 -0.21 37.34 -8.65
N ASN A 242 0.35 38.54 -8.44
CA ASN A 242 1.70 38.67 -7.90
C ASN A 242 1.67 38.43 -6.39
N LEU A 243 2.03 37.20 -5.99
CA LEU A 243 2.00 36.75 -4.60
C LEU A 243 2.81 37.65 -3.66
N ALA A 244 3.96 38.16 -4.10
CA ALA A 244 4.79 39.04 -3.29
C ALA A 244 4.09 40.38 -3.02
N VAL A 245 3.64 41.05 -4.08
CA VAL A 245 2.96 42.35 -3.96
C VAL A 245 1.69 42.24 -3.14
N LEU A 246 0.83 41.28 -3.47
CA LEU A 246 -0.48 41.14 -2.83
C LEU A 246 -0.35 40.65 -1.38
N GLY A 247 0.48 39.63 -1.14
CA GLY A 247 0.64 39.09 0.20
C GLY A 247 1.34 40.05 1.15
N MET A 248 2.40 40.74 0.72
CA MET A 248 3.04 41.77 1.56
C MET A 248 2.13 42.98 1.81
N SER A 249 1.36 43.39 0.80
CA SER A 249 0.37 44.47 1.00
C SER A 249 -0.69 44.07 2.03
N SER A 250 -1.17 42.83 1.95
CA SER A 250 -2.17 42.31 2.87
C SER A 250 -1.60 42.09 4.28
N TYR A 251 -0.34 41.68 4.42
CA TYR A 251 0.35 41.65 5.71
C TYR A 251 0.43 43.05 6.35
N LEU A 252 0.71 44.08 5.55
CA LEU A 252 0.82 45.48 6.00
C LEU A 252 -0.54 46.21 6.18
N TRP A 253 -1.66 45.49 6.20
CA TRP A 253 -3.00 46.08 6.23
C TRP A 253 -3.27 46.94 7.48
N ASP A 254 -2.73 46.59 8.64
CA ASP A 254 -2.89 47.31 9.91
C ASP A 254 -1.75 48.30 10.20
N SER A 255 -0.75 48.36 9.32
CA SER A 255 0.43 49.20 9.52
C SER A 255 0.09 50.69 9.43
N SER A 256 1.00 51.52 9.96
CA SER A 256 0.84 52.98 9.97
C SER A 256 0.66 53.56 8.57
N PHE A 257 -0.04 54.69 8.47
CA PHE A 257 -0.24 55.39 7.20
C PHE A 257 1.09 55.69 6.48
N LEU A 258 2.12 56.11 7.23
CA LEU A 258 3.45 56.38 6.68
C LEU A 258 4.12 55.10 6.13
N THR A 259 3.97 53.97 6.83
CA THR A 259 4.46 52.66 6.36
C THR A 259 3.80 52.26 5.04
N LYS A 260 2.48 52.43 4.91
CA LYS A 260 1.74 52.15 3.68
C LYS A 260 2.18 53.03 2.51
N ILE A 261 2.42 54.33 2.76
CA ILE A 261 2.97 55.24 1.74
C ILE A 261 4.37 54.80 1.33
N ALA A 262 5.27 54.56 2.29
CA ALA A 262 6.64 54.15 2.01
C ALA A 262 6.68 52.85 1.19
N PHE A 263 5.84 51.88 1.56
CA PHE A 263 5.68 50.64 0.82
C PHE A 263 5.14 50.87 -0.60
N ASN A 264 4.11 51.72 -0.77
CA ASN A 264 3.59 52.06 -2.10
C ASN A 264 4.64 52.78 -2.98
N LEU A 265 5.47 53.65 -2.41
CA LEU A 265 6.59 54.28 -3.10
C LEU A 265 7.63 53.24 -3.53
N LEU A 266 7.93 52.26 -2.68
CA LEU A 266 8.80 51.14 -3.01
C LEU A 266 8.25 50.30 -4.17
N LEU A 267 6.95 49.94 -4.13
CA LEU A 267 6.28 49.23 -5.22
C LEU A 267 6.41 49.99 -6.55
N ASN A 268 6.20 51.31 -6.53
CA ASN A 268 6.34 52.15 -7.72
C ASN A 268 7.80 52.22 -8.19
N ARG A 269 8.76 52.31 -7.27
CA ARG A 269 10.20 52.38 -7.60
C ARG A 269 10.71 51.09 -8.24
N LEU A 270 10.21 49.95 -7.80
CA LEU A 270 10.56 48.63 -8.30
C LEU A 270 9.72 48.19 -9.51
N ASP A 271 8.68 48.96 -9.85
CA ASP A 271 7.65 48.60 -10.82
C ASP A 271 6.99 47.23 -10.55
N SER A 272 6.83 46.88 -9.27
CA SER A 272 6.16 45.63 -8.89
C SER A 272 4.66 45.77 -9.10
N GLN A 273 4.11 45.00 -10.04
CA GLN A 273 2.69 45.03 -10.44
C GLN A 273 1.89 43.99 -9.63
N PRO A 274 0.62 44.26 -9.27
CA PRO A 274 -0.21 43.32 -8.51
C PRO A 274 -0.68 42.10 -9.31
N ILE A 275 -0.73 42.22 -10.64
CA ILE A 275 -1.04 41.14 -11.58
C ILE A 275 0.11 41.09 -12.58
N VAL A 276 0.60 39.90 -12.90
CA VAL A 276 1.74 39.71 -13.79
C VAL A 276 1.49 38.59 -14.79
N ALA A 277 2.06 38.73 -15.98
CA ALA A 277 2.18 37.64 -16.93
C ALA A 277 3.41 36.79 -16.57
N SER A 278 3.23 35.50 -16.38
CA SER A 278 4.30 34.56 -16.07
C SER A 278 4.10 33.28 -16.86
N THR A 279 5.18 32.57 -17.20
CA THR A 279 5.03 31.17 -17.63
C THR A 279 4.56 30.32 -16.44
N VAL A 280 3.85 29.24 -16.72
CA VAL A 280 3.43 28.27 -15.71
C VAL A 280 4.64 27.70 -14.96
N ASN A 281 5.73 27.39 -15.68
CA ASN A 281 6.97 26.90 -15.10
C ASN A 281 7.54 27.86 -14.06
N ASN A 282 7.61 29.14 -14.41
CA ASN A 282 8.12 30.16 -13.49
C ASN A 282 7.17 30.31 -12.29
N TYR A 283 5.86 30.33 -12.52
CA TYR A 283 4.88 30.47 -11.44
C TYR A 283 4.92 29.29 -10.44
N PHE A 284 5.25 28.09 -10.91
CA PHE A 284 5.45 26.92 -10.05
C PHE A 284 6.82 26.90 -9.35
N TRP A 285 7.91 27.17 -10.07
CA TRP A 285 9.26 26.82 -9.60
C TRP A 285 10.19 28.01 -9.40
N ASN A 286 9.98 29.12 -10.09
CA ASN A 286 10.90 30.25 -10.12
C ASN A 286 10.18 31.60 -10.21
N PHE A 287 9.28 31.84 -9.25
CA PHE A 287 8.48 33.05 -9.23
C PHE A 287 9.13 34.08 -8.30
N THR A 288 9.92 35.00 -8.85
CA THR A 288 10.67 36.00 -8.08
C THR A 288 10.20 37.41 -8.42
N ASP A 289 10.17 38.30 -7.43
CA ASP A 289 9.91 39.74 -7.62
C ASP A 289 11.06 40.54 -6.96
N PRO A 290 11.52 41.67 -7.54
CA PRO A 290 12.50 42.55 -6.89
C PRO A 290 12.13 42.92 -5.45
N LEU A 291 10.83 43.05 -5.17
CA LEU A 291 10.29 43.32 -3.84
C LEU A 291 10.70 42.25 -2.82
N VAL A 292 10.69 40.97 -3.21
CA VAL A 292 11.07 39.86 -2.31
C VAL A 292 12.54 39.96 -1.92
N LYS A 293 13.41 40.32 -2.86
CA LYS A 293 14.85 40.47 -2.60
C LYS A 293 15.12 41.62 -1.62
N VAL A 294 14.44 42.75 -1.81
CA VAL A 294 14.53 43.90 -0.90
C VAL A 294 13.96 43.52 0.47
N ALA A 295 12.79 42.88 0.51
CA ALA A 295 12.13 42.48 1.76
C ALA A 295 12.97 41.48 2.57
N LYS A 296 13.59 40.48 1.92
CA LYS A 296 14.52 39.56 2.57
C LYS A 296 15.73 40.29 3.17
N THR A 297 16.24 41.30 2.48
CA THR A 297 17.39 42.09 2.96
C THR A 297 17.02 42.94 4.17
N LEU A 298 15.83 43.55 4.17
CA LEU A 298 15.37 44.45 5.24
C LEU A 298 14.80 43.69 6.45
N ALA A 299 14.12 42.56 6.22
CA ALA A 299 13.41 41.79 7.23
C ALA A 299 13.58 40.26 7.00
N PRO A 300 14.81 39.73 7.13
CA PRO A 300 15.12 38.32 6.80
C PRO A 300 14.33 37.31 7.64
N HIS A 301 13.94 37.68 8.87
CA HIS A 301 13.13 36.82 9.73
C HIS A 301 11.67 36.70 9.28
N LEU A 302 11.11 37.74 8.67
CA LEU A 302 9.73 37.76 8.17
C LEU A 302 9.65 37.21 6.74
N VAL A 303 10.65 37.47 5.91
CA VAL A 303 10.70 37.01 4.52
C VAL A 303 11.96 36.16 4.30
N PRO A 304 11.97 34.89 4.76
CA PRO A 304 13.14 34.02 4.68
C PRO A 304 13.33 33.37 3.29
N VAL A 305 12.71 33.93 2.24
CA VAL A 305 12.65 33.35 0.90
C VAL A 305 13.03 34.37 -0.17
N GLU A 306 13.54 33.89 -1.30
CA GLU A 306 13.82 34.72 -2.50
C GLU A 306 12.93 34.36 -3.70
N ASN A 307 12.29 33.19 -3.64
CA ASN A 307 11.54 32.58 -4.72
C ASN A 307 10.18 32.14 -4.18
N MET A 308 9.11 32.76 -4.67
CA MET A 308 7.72 32.54 -4.27
C MET A 308 7.00 31.52 -5.17
N GLY A 309 7.73 30.72 -5.95
CA GLY A 309 7.13 29.68 -6.80
C GLY A 309 6.27 28.73 -5.97
N ILE A 310 5.06 28.43 -6.43
CA ILE A 310 4.08 27.64 -5.66
C ILE A 310 4.63 26.27 -5.25
N LEU A 311 5.09 25.49 -6.23
CA LEU A 311 5.63 24.15 -5.98
C LEU A 311 7.01 24.22 -5.34
N GLN A 312 7.79 25.26 -5.62
CA GLN A 312 9.04 25.53 -4.91
C GLN A 312 8.79 25.68 -3.40
N GLN A 313 7.81 26.49 -3.00
CA GLN A 313 7.51 26.72 -1.59
C GLN A 313 6.96 25.47 -0.90
N ILE A 314 6.21 24.64 -1.61
CA ILE A 314 5.72 23.36 -1.09
C ILE A 314 6.88 22.36 -0.95
N TYR A 315 7.70 22.17 -1.99
CA TYR A 315 8.60 21.01 -2.08
C TYR A 315 10.07 21.26 -1.74
N HIS A 316 10.58 22.50 -1.74
CA HIS A 316 12.01 22.79 -1.53
C HIS A 316 12.60 22.25 -0.22
N LYS A 317 11.78 22.19 0.85
CA LYS A 317 12.14 21.61 2.15
C LYS A 317 11.02 20.73 2.69
N PHE A 318 10.45 19.88 1.83
CA PHE A 318 9.43 18.90 2.23
C PHE A 318 10.09 17.66 2.82
N SER A 319 10.79 17.87 3.94
CA SER A 319 11.36 16.81 4.73
C SER A 319 11.09 17.06 6.20
N ASP A 320 10.51 16.06 6.86
CA ASP A 320 10.04 16.16 8.25
C ASP A 320 10.40 14.89 9.02
N ASP A 321 10.78 15.05 10.28
CA ASP A 321 11.05 13.94 11.17
C ASP A 321 9.74 13.54 11.86
N VAL A 322 9.24 12.34 11.56
CA VAL A 322 7.93 11.85 12.01
C VAL A 322 8.14 10.68 12.95
N THR A 323 7.49 10.71 14.11
CA THR A 323 7.46 9.60 15.06
C THR A 323 6.07 9.02 15.11
N VAL A 324 5.94 7.71 14.89
CA VAL A 324 4.66 6.99 14.86
C VAL A 324 4.66 5.77 15.79
N TYR A 325 3.48 5.33 16.19
CA TYR A 325 3.31 4.07 16.92
C TYR A 325 3.38 2.85 15.99
N TYR A 326 4.07 1.80 16.42
CA TYR A 326 4.15 0.52 15.71
C TYR A 326 4.05 -0.66 16.69
N GLY A 327 4.01 -1.88 16.14
CA GLY A 327 4.00 -3.12 16.92
C GLY A 327 2.60 -3.62 17.27
N PRO A 328 2.45 -4.94 17.57
CA PRO A 328 1.17 -5.56 17.89
C PRO A 328 0.45 -4.93 19.09
N GLY A 329 1.20 -4.45 20.09
CA GLY A 329 0.64 -3.76 21.25
C GLY A 329 -0.08 -2.44 20.91
N ASN A 330 0.23 -1.86 19.76
CA ASN A 330 -0.35 -0.60 19.28
C ASN A 330 -1.36 -0.80 18.15
N GLY A 331 -2.00 -1.97 18.02
CA GLY A 331 -2.85 -2.29 16.86
C GLY A 331 -3.86 -1.20 16.42
N ARG A 332 -4.55 -0.52 17.35
CA ARG A 332 -5.50 0.58 17.07
C ARG A 332 -4.85 1.96 16.93
N ARG A 333 -3.59 2.12 17.35
CA ARG A 333 -2.78 3.34 17.20
C ARG A 333 -1.73 3.20 16.10
N PHE A 334 -1.69 2.06 15.42
CA PHE A 334 -0.68 1.74 14.42
C PHE A 334 -0.57 2.86 13.38
N PHE A 335 0.64 3.35 13.17
CA PHE A 335 0.98 4.47 12.28
C PHE A 335 0.37 5.83 12.61
N THR A 336 -0.30 5.96 13.76
CA THR A 336 -0.68 7.29 14.25
C THR A 336 0.57 8.06 14.71
N ILE A 337 0.60 9.35 14.41
CA ILE A 337 1.70 10.24 14.72
C ILE A 337 1.68 10.55 16.22
N ASP A 338 2.85 10.36 16.85
CA ASP A 338 3.15 10.78 18.22
C ASP A 338 3.83 12.17 18.23
N LYS A 339 4.83 12.35 17.36
CA LYS A 339 5.60 13.59 17.23
C LYS A 339 5.86 13.94 15.77
N PHE A 340 5.82 15.23 15.48
CA PHE A 340 6.17 15.82 14.20
C PHE A 340 7.26 16.87 14.43
N ASN A 341 8.43 16.69 13.82
CA ASN A 341 9.64 17.48 14.07
C ASN A 341 9.98 17.62 15.57
N GLY A 342 9.82 16.52 16.31
CA GLY A 342 10.10 16.45 17.75
C GLY A 342 8.99 16.98 18.67
N GLN A 343 7.92 17.59 18.13
CA GLN A 343 6.84 18.16 18.91
C GLN A 343 5.56 17.32 18.84
N SER A 344 4.78 17.30 19.93
CA SER A 344 3.47 16.61 20.01
C SER A 344 2.30 17.47 19.54
N ARG A 345 2.59 18.68 19.06
CA ARG A 345 1.65 19.69 18.54
C ARG A 345 2.31 20.42 17.37
N LEU A 346 1.51 21.10 16.55
CA LEU A 346 2.04 21.87 15.42
C LEU A 346 2.70 23.19 15.84
N GLY A 347 2.25 23.79 16.94
CA GLY A 347 2.72 25.08 17.45
C GLY A 347 2.08 26.30 16.78
N TYR A 348 0.97 26.13 16.06
CA TYR A 348 0.32 27.21 15.30
C TYR A 348 -0.94 27.75 15.96
N TRP A 349 -1.65 26.90 16.70
CA TRP A 349 -2.96 27.23 17.28
C TRP A 349 -2.89 27.31 18.80
N GLN A 350 -3.58 28.28 19.39
CA GLN A 350 -3.60 28.45 20.85
C GLN A 350 -4.34 27.33 21.55
N ASN A 351 -5.46 26.87 20.99
CA ASN A 351 -6.21 25.77 21.55
C ASN A 351 -5.43 24.46 21.33
N GLU A 352 -4.98 23.84 22.42
CA GLU A 352 -4.14 22.64 22.36
C GLU A 352 -4.83 21.46 21.68
N THR A 353 -6.15 21.36 21.81
CA THR A 353 -6.96 20.30 21.18
C THR A 353 -6.97 20.43 19.66
N CYS A 354 -6.87 21.65 19.15
CA CYS A 354 -6.88 21.93 17.72
C CYS A 354 -5.49 21.99 17.11
N ASP A 355 -4.48 22.30 17.92
CA ASP A 355 -3.05 22.23 17.57
C ASP A 355 -2.47 20.80 17.63
N THR A 356 -3.22 19.85 18.19
CA THR A 356 -2.78 18.46 18.35
C THR A 356 -2.61 17.74 17.02
N ILE A 357 -1.56 16.93 16.95
CA ILE A 357 -1.31 15.99 15.84
C ILE A 357 -1.72 14.56 16.21
N GLN A 358 -2.17 14.33 17.44
CA GLN A 358 -2.39 12.98 17.95
C GLN A 358 -3.48 12.22 17.20
N GLY A 359 -3.19 10.96 16.89
CA GLY A 359 -4.09 10.07 16.17
C GLY A 359 -4.14 10.31 14.66
N SER A 360 -3.45 11.33 14.16
CA SER A 360 -3.34 11.60 12.71
C SER A 360 -2.32 10.68 12.05
N THR A 361 -2.40 10.56 10.72
CA THR A 361 -1.45 9.79 9.90
C THR A 361 -1.04 10.63 8.68
N GLU A 362 0.07 10.25 8.03
CA GLU A 362 0.44 10.79 6.70
C GLU A 362 -0.43 10.23 5.56
N GLY A 363 -1.44 9.41 5.88
CA GLY A 363 -2.38 8.83 4.90
C GLY A 363 -1.86 7.65 4.09
N VAL A 364 -0.66 7.11 4.40
CA VAL A 364 -0.09 5.93 3.71
C VAL A 364 -0.76 4.62 4.18
N THR A 365 -1.00 4.52 5.49
CA THR A 365 -1.72 3.40 6.11
C THR A 365 -2.44 3.91 7.34
N TYR A 366 -3.58 3.30 7.65
CA TYR A 366 -4.30 3.45 8.90
C TYR A 366 -4.13 2.19 9.75
N HIS A 367 -4.69 2.23 10.97
CA HIS A 367 -4.71 1.07 11.85
C HIS A 367 -5.52 -0.08 11.22
N GLN A 368 -5.19 -1.32 11.62
CA GLN A 368 -5.93 -2.49 11.17
C GLN A 368 -7.34 -2.54 11.77
N ARG A 369 -8.24 -3.29 11.14
CA ARG A 369 -9.64 -3.46 11.57
C ARG A 369 -10.36 -2.11 11.73
N VAL A 370 -10.32 -1.31 10.68
CA VAL A 370 -11.09 -0.07 10.57
C VAL A 370 -12.58 -0.41 10.63
N LYS A 371 -13.32 0.37 11.42
CA LYS A 371 -14.76 0.28 11.63
C LYS A 371 -15.45 1.51 11.03
N ARG A 372 -16.78 1.42 10.89
CA ARG A 372 -17.60 2.51 10.36
C ARG A 372 -17.71 3.71 11.31
N ASP A 373 -17.52 3.51 12.61
CA ASP A 373 -17.53 4.55 13.65
C ASP A 373 -16.15 5.18 13.89
N ASP A 374 -15.09 4.67 13.25
CA ASP A 374 -13.76 5.27 13.34
C ASP A 374 -13.75 6.66 12.64
N VAL A 375 -12.92 7.57 13.15
CA VAL A 375 -12.62 8.85 12.50
C VAL A 375 -11.17 8.82 12.06
N LEU A 376 -10.94 8.74 10.75
CA LEU A 376 -9.58 8.71 10.21
C LEU A 376 -9.05 10.14 10.17
N LYS A 377 -7.90 10.37 10.81
CA LYS A 377 -7.28 11.68 10.90
C LYS A 377 -6.10 11.76 9.92
N TYR A 378 -6.11 12.77 9.06
CA TYR A 378 -5.07 13.01 8.08
C TYR A 378 -4.29 14.28 8.44
N LEU A 379 -2.96 14.21 8.38
CA LEU A 379 -2.09 15.36 8.54
C LEU A 379 -1.24 15.56 7.28
N ARG A 380 -1.27 16.78 6.77
CA ARG A 380 -0.35 17.25 5.75
C ARG A 380 0.18 18.62 6.16
N LYS A 381 1.50 18.78 6.08
CA LYS A 381 2.22 20.00 6.45
C LYS A 381 1.59 21.28 5.87
N THR A 382 1.12 21.22 4.62
CA THR A 382 0.55 22.37 3.90
C THR A 382 -0.86 22.78 4.33
N ILE A 383 -1.60 21.94 5.07
CA ILE A 383 -2.96 22.24 5.56
C ILE A 383 -2.93 22.86 6.97
N CYS A 384 -1.82 22.67 7.68
CA CYS A 384 -1.52 23.36 8.95
C CYS A 384 -2.46 23.03 10.12
N ARG A 385 -3.22 21.94 9.96
CA ARG A 385 -4.02 21.29 11.00
C ARG A 385 -4.27 19.83 10.61
N VAL A 386 -4.72 19.05 11.57
CA VAL A 386 -5.27 17.71 11.32
C VAL A 386 -6.69 17.85 10.74
N THR A 387 -6.99 17.06 9.72
CA THR A 387 -8.34 16.98 9.14
C THR A 387 -8.99 15.62 9.43
N PRO A 388 -10.24 15.60 9.92
CA PRO A 388 -10.99 14.36 10.12
C PRO A 388 -11.65 13.89 8.82
N LEU A 389 -11.73 12.58 8.64
CA LEU A 389 -12.48 11.91 7.58
C LEU A 389 -13.49 10.99 8.24
N HIS A 390 -14.76 11.11 7.85
CA HIS A 390 -15.86 10.36 8.43
C HIS A 390 -16.40 9.33 7.45
N TYR A 391 -16.78 8.16 7.96
CA TYR A 391 -17.38 7.11 7.15
C TYR A 391 -18.65 7.61 6.45
N THR A 392 -18.76 7.34 5.17
CA THR A 392 -19.95 7.64 4.37
C THR A 392 -20.66 6.37 3.91
N ARG A 393 -19.91 5.41 3.35
CA ARG A 393 -20.51 4.22 2.73
C ARG A 393 -19.54 3.06 2.55
N ASP A 394 -20.10 1.86 2.48
CA ASP A 394 -19.42 0.67 1.98
C ASP A 394 -19.26 0.75 0.45
N VAL A 395 -18.09 0.37 -0.07
CA VAL A 395 -17.80 0.27 -1.50
C VAL A 395 -17.09 -1.05 -1.79
N GLN A 396 -17.12 -1.51 -3.04
CA GLN A 396 -16.35 -2.66 -3.48
C GLN A 396 -15.25 -2.19 -4.44
N LYS A 397 -14.01 -2.58 -4.17
CA LYS A 397 -12.85 -2.19 -4.97
C LYS A 397 -11.93 -3.39 -5.11
N LEU A 398 -11.49 -3.71 -6.33
CA LEU A 398 -10.62 -4.86 -6.63
C LEU A 398 -11.14 -6.19 -6.03
N GLY A 399 -12.47 -6.39 -6.04
CA GLY A 399 -13.11 -7.58 -5.46
C GLY A 399 -13.12 -7.66 -3.93
N MET A 400 -12.59 -6.65 -3.23
CA MET A 400 -12.57 -6.56 -1.77
C MET A 400 -13.60 -5.55 -1.26
N LYS A 401 -14.12 -5.80 -0.06
CA LYS A 401 -14.95 -4.84 0.68
C LYS A 401 -14.06 -3.69 1.16
N ALA A 402 -14.51 -2.46 0.98
CA ALA A 402 -13.83 -1.27 1.44
C ALA A 402 -14.82 -0.25 2.01
N PHE A 403 -14.30 0.69 2.81
CA PHE A 403 -15.06 1.78 3.40
C PHE A 403 -14.59 3.11 2.82
N GLN A 404 -15.52 3.93 2.37
CA GLN A 404 -15.24 5.29 1.95
C GLN A 404 -15.42 6.23 3.15
N PHE A 405 -14.38 7.02 3.43
CA PHE A 405 -14.37 8.10 4.40
C PHE A 405 -14.21 9.43 3.68
N ASP A 406 -15.12 10.37 3.91
CA ASP A 406 -15.13 11.67 3.25
C ASP A 406 -14.68 12.77 4.20
N LEU A 407 -14.03 13.79 3.64
CA LEU A 407 -13.77 15.05 4.33
C LEU A 407 -15.09 15.81 4.47
N PRO A 408 -15.56 16.11 5.69
CA PRO A 408 -16.88 16.68 5.88
C PRO A 408 -16.97 18.10 5.29
N ALA A 409 -18.19 18.46 4.88
CA ALA A 409 -18.47 19.67 4.11
C ALA A 409 -18.17 20.97 4.88
N ASP A 410 -18.24 20.91 6.20
CA ASP A 410 -18.04 21.99 7.17
C ASP A 410 -16.63 22.03 7.76
N VAL A 411 -15.67 21.24 7.24
CA VAL A 411 -14.30 21.19 7.79
C VAL A 411 -13.59 22.56 7.81
N TYR A 412 -13.95 23.43 6.86
CA TYR A 412 -13.46 24.81 6.74
C TYR A 412 -14.48 25.85 7.20
N ALA A 413 -15.60 25.42 7.80
CA ALA A 413 -16.61 26.31 8.31
C ALA A 413 -16.14 26.99 9.60
N GLN A 414 -16.63 28.21 9.82
CA GLN A 414 -16.49 28.87 11.12
C GLN A 414 -17.66 28.42 12.01
N PRO A 415 -17.43 28.11 13.30
CA PRO A 415 -18.51 27.81 14.22
C PRO A 415 -19.46 29.01 14.37
N ASN A 416 -20.77 28.77 14.20
CA ASN A 416 -21.81 29.82 14.19
C ASN A 416 -22.66 29.86 15.46
N ASP A 417 -22.38 28.99 16.43
CA ASP A 417 -23.22 28.79 17.62
C ASP A 417 -22.79 29.64 18.83
N GLY A 418 -21.64 30.31 18.76
CA GLY A 418 -21.09 31.13 19.85
C GLY A 418 -20.68 30.33 21.10
N VAL A 419 -20.83 29.00 21.05
CA VAL A 419 -20.53 28.04 22.14
C VAL A 419 -19.29 27.22 21.77
N THR A 420 -19.14 26.87 20.50
CA THR A 420 -17.98 26.15 19.99
C THR A 420 -16.80 27.11 19.85
N GLU A 421 -15.74 26.88 20.62
CA GLU A 421 -14.52 27.68 20.54
C GLU A 421 -13.97 27.70 19.11
N GLN A 422 -13.62 28.90 18.65
CA GLN A 422 -12.98 29.09 17.36
C GLN A 422 -11.53 28.63 17.42
N CYS A 423 -11.30 27.40 16.99
CA CYS A 423 -9.99 26.77 17.07
C CYS A 423 -8.92 27.30 16.11
N PHE A 424 -9.34 27.72 14.91
CA PHE A 424 -8.43 28.01 13.80
C PHE A 424 -8.44 29.48 13.41
N ASN A 425 -8.51 30.36 14.42
CA ASN A 425 -8.42 31.80 14.25
C ASN A 425 -7.20 32.35 14.98
N ARG A 426 -6.52 33.31 14.34
CA ARG A 426 -5.38 34.01 14.93
C ARG A 426 -5.86 35.06 15.92
N PRO A 427 -5.28 35.14 17.13
CA PRO A 427 -5.60 36.20 18.08
C PRO A 427 -5.42 37.59 17.47
N GLY A 428 -6.38 38.48 17.71
CA GLY A 428 -6.34 39.86 17.20
C GLY A 428 -6.57 40.01 15.69
N SER A 429 -6.74 38.91 14.94
CA SER A 429 -7.08 38.98 13.52
C SER A 429 -8.60 38.95 13.31
N PRO A 430 -9.14 39.67 12.31
CA PRO A 430 -10.56 39.57 11.99
C PRO A 430 -10.90 38.16 11.50
N ASN A 431 -12.05 37.66 11.95
CA ASN A 431 -12.58 36.36 11.52
C ASN A 431 -12.73 36.30 10.01
N LEU A 432 -12.37 35.14 9.44
CA LEU A 432 -12.61 34.84 8.04
C LEU A 432 -14.06 34.38 7.85
N PRO A 433 -14.65 34.55 6.65
CA PRO A 433 -15.93 33.94 6.33
C PRO A 433 -15.85 32.41 6.38
N SER A 434 -17.01 31.77 6.59
CA SER A 434 -17.11 30.32 6.59
C SER A 434 -16.68 29.74 5.24
N GLY A 435 -15.97 28.61 5.26
CA GLY A 435 -15.42 27.92 4.09
C GLY A 435 -13.99 28.33 3.70
N VAL A 436 -13.37 29.24 4.45
CA VAL A 436 -11.94 29.58 4.34
C VAL A 436 -11.31 29.57 5.72
N ILE A 437 -10.23 28.82 5.89
CA ILE A 437 -9.42 28.81 7.12
C ILE A 437 -8.11 29.56 6.89
N ASP A 438 -7.60 30.19 7.94
CA ASP A 438 -6.30 30.85 7.91
C ASP A 438 -5.19 29.78 7.92
N ALA A 439 -4.23 29.89 7.00
CA ALA A 439 -3.03 29.05 6.95
C ALA A 439 -1.76 29.91 6.97
N SER A 440 -1.86 31.17 7.36
CA SER A 440 -0.69 32.07 7.50
C SER A 440 0.32 31.59 8.56
N PRO A 441 -0.09 31.05 9.74
CA PRO A 441 0.86 30.69 10.81
C PRO A 441 1.93 29.66 10.41
N CYS A 442 1.62 28.75 9.49
CA CYS A 442 2.55 27.74 8.99
C CYS A 442 3.31 28.16 7.73
N ASN A 443 3.00 29.34 7.16
CA ASN A 443 3.57 29.87 5.93
C ASN A 443 4.33 31.19 6.18
N TYR A 444 5.07 31.28 7.29
CA TYR A 444 5.84 32.47 7.68
C TYR A 444 4.98 33.75 7.73
N ASP A 445 3.74 33.62 8.22
CA ASP A 445 2.75 34.71 8.27
C ASP A 445 2.36 35.31 6.90
N PHE A 446 2.72 34.65 5.79
CA PHE A 446 2.20 34.99 4.48
C PHE A 446 0.67 34.74 4.45
N PRO A 447 -0.17 35.70 4.01
CA PRO A 447 -1.62 35.67 4.21
C PRO A 447 -2.33 34.67 3.28
N VAL A 448 -2.20 33.38 3.60
CA VAL A 448 -2.77 32.26 2.84
C VAL A 448 -4.03 31.75 3.51
N GLY A 449 -5.09 31.56 2.71
CA GLY A 449 -6.30 30.88 3.13
C GLY A 449 -6.47 29.55 2.42
N VAL A 450 -6.90 28.51 3.15
CA VAL A 450 -7.21 27.18 2.59
C VAL A 450 -8.73 27.00 2.51
N SER A 451 -9.20 26.44 1.40
CA SER A 451 -10.60 26.13 1.16
C SER A 451 -10.77 24.85 0.35
N PHE A 452 -12.01 24.41 0.14
CA PHE A 452 -12.29 23.50 -0.97
C PHE A 452 -12.06 24.20 -2.33
N PRO A 453 -11.77 23.45 -3.40
CA PRO A 453 -11.70 23.99 -4.76
C PRO A 453 -12.96 24.76 -5.15
N HIS A 454 -12.75 25.89 -5.85
CA HIS A 454 -13.77 26.86 -6.24
C HIS A 454 -14.57 27.43 -5.07
N PHE A 455 -13.97 27.46 -3.87
CA PHE A 455 -14.62 27.86 -2.62
C PHE A 455 -15.91 27.09 -2.30
N MET A 456 -16.00 25.82 -2.72
CA MET A 456 -17.16 24.99 -2.44
C MET A 456 -17.50 25.01 -0.93
N ASN A 457 -18.78 25.19 -0.62
CA ASN A 457 -19.33 25.34 0.74
C ASN A 457 -18.91 26.61 1.50
N ALA A 458 -18.28 27.59 0.84
CA ALA A 458 -17.97 28.88 1.46
C ALA A 458 -19.13 29.88 1.40
N ASP A 459 -19.08 30.87 2.29
CA ASP A 459 -20.07 31.95 2.33
C ASP A 459 -20.09 32.77 1.05
N LYS A 460 -21.26 33.31 0.72
CA LYS A 460 -21.47 34.16 -0.46
C LYS A 460 -20.51 35.35 -0.52
N ALA A 461 -20.06 35.86 0.63
CA ALA A 461 -19.11 36.96 0.74
C ALA A 461 -17.79 36.68 -0.02
N VAL A 462 -17.33 35.43 -0.04
CA VAL A 462 -16.11 35.00 -0.73
C VAL A 462 -16.24 35.18 -2.25
N TYR A 463 -17.44 35.00 -2.79
CA TYR A 463 -17.72 35.05 -4.23
C TYR A 463 -18.02 36.46 -4.76
N GLN A 464 -18.35 37.44 -3.90
CA GLN A 464 -18.91 38.73 -4.33
C GLN A 464 -18.03 39.49 -5.34
N LYS A 465 -16.70 39.33 -5.22
CA LYS A 465 -15.69 40.03 -6.04
C LYS A 465 -15.06 39.15 -7.12
N LEU A 466 -15.56 37.93 -7.30
CA LEU A 466 -15.01 36.94 -8.22
C LEU A 466 -16.06 36.49 -9.24
N GLU A 467 -15.60 36.10 -10.42
CA GLU A 467 -16.41 35.50 -11.47
C GLU A 467 -15.60 34.37 -12.13
N GLY A 468 -16.29 33.33 -12.62
CA GLY A 468 -15.67 32.18 -13.30
C GLY A 468 -15.36 30.96 -12.41
N LEU A 469 -15.75 30.99 -11.14
CA LEU A 469 -15.67 29.83 -10.24
C LEU A 469 -16.92 28.93 -10.38
N ASN A 470 -16.71 27.62 -10.40
CA ASN A 470 -17.75 26.61 -10.59
C ASN A 470 -17.57 25.43 -9.63
N ALA A 471 -18.11 25.54 -8.41
CA ALA A 471 -18.01 24.51 -7.39
C ALA A 471 -18.86 23.27 -7.72
N SER A 472 -18.26 22.07 -7.59
CA SER A 472 -18.95 20.79 -7.79
C SER A 472 -18.50 19.75 -6.77
N PRO A 473 -19.41 19.18 -5.95
CA PRO A 473 -19.06 18.12 -4.99
C PRO A 473 -18.36 16.93 -5.63
N ALA A 474 -18.80 16.49 -6.81
CA ALA A 474 -18.19 15.35 -7.50
C ALA A 474 -16.71 15.59 -7.89
N LYS A 475 -16.38 16.85 -8.23
CA LYS A 475 -15.02 17.24 -8.63
C LYS A 475 -14.16 17.69 -7.45
N HIS A 476 -14.76 18.27 -6.42
CA HIS A 476 -14.04 19.07 -5.42
C HIS A 476 -14.10 18.52 -3.99
N SER A 477 -14.87 17.45 -3.72
CA SER A 477 -14.84 16.77 -2.41
C SER A 477 -13.57 15.95 -2.21
N SER A 478 -13.13 15.75 -0.97
CA SER A 478 -12.00 14.86 -0.67
C SER A 478 -12.49 13.58 -0.02
N PHE A 479 -11.85 12.46 -0.32
CA PHE A 479 -12.19 11.16 0.26
C PHE A 479 -11.01 10.19 0.27
N VAL A 480 -11.14 9.13 1.06
CA VAL A 480 -10.28 7.95 1.04
C VAL A 480 -11.14 6.69 1.07
N ILE A 481 -10.76 5.69 0.27
CA ILE A 481 -11.36 4.36 0.27
C ILE A 481 -10.34 3.41 0.90
N VAL A 482 -10.70 2.80 2.03
CA VAL A 482 -9.80 1.98 2.85
C VAL A 482 -10.32 0.54 2.90
N GLU A 483 -9.45 -0.44 2.69
CA GLU A 483 -9.77 -1.84 2.99
C GLU A 483 -9.73 -2.04 4.52
N PRO A 484 -10.85 -2.40 5.17
CA PRO A 484 -11.01 -2.28 6.61
C PRO A 484 -10.12 -3.23 7.40
N THR A 485 -9.84 -4.42 6.88
CA THR A 485 -9.07 -5.44 7.60
C THR A 485 -7.63 -4.97 7.81
N THR A 486 -7.02 -4.48 6.73
CA THR A 486 -5.63 -4.07 6.67
C THR A 486 -5.41 -2.60 7.02
N GLY A 487 -6.43 -1.74 6.89
CA GLY A 487 -6.29 -0.30 7.06
C GLY A 487 -5.57 0.39 5.89
N ILE A 488 -5.41 -0.29 4.76
CA ILE A 488 -4.70 0.24 3.59
C ILE A 488 -5.65 1.09 2.71
N PRO A 489 -5.27 2.33 2.36
CA PRO A 489 -5.94 3.11 1.34
C PRO A 489 -5.80 2.48 -0.05
N MET A 490 -6.93 2.18 -0.68
CA MET A 490 -7.00 1.62 -2.04
C MET A 490 -7.16 2.70 -3.12
N GLU A 491 -7.82 3.80 -2.78
CA GLU A 491 -7.97 5.00 -3.61
C GLU A 491 -8.08 6.20 -2.66
N SER A 492 -7.44 7.30 -2.98
CA SER A 492 -7.56 8.52 -2.20
C SER A 492 -7.53 9.76 -3.10
N ARG A 493 -8.35 10.75 -2.77
CA ARG A 493 -8.38 12.05 -3.43
C ARG A 493 -8.39 13.13 -2.36
N ALA A 494 -7.24 13.75 -2.15
CA ALA A 494 -7.12 14.92 -1.28
C ALA A 494 -7.09 16.18 -2.13
N ARG A 495 -8.08 17.04 -1.96
CA ARG A 495 -8.32 18.25 -2.77
C ARG A 495 -8.40 19.47 -1.88
N SER A 496 -7.59 20.48 -2.21
CA SER A 496 -7.53 21.73 -1.46
C SER A 496 -7.15 22.88 -2.38
N GLN A 497 -7.71 24.06 -2.10
CA GLN A 497 -7.38 25.31 -2.78
C GLN A 497 -6.64 26.24 -1.84
N SER A 498 -5.61 26.88 -2.37
CA SER A 498 -4.86 27.93 -1.66
C SER A 498 -5.18 29.28 -2.25
N ASN A 499 -5.37 30.27 -1.39
CA ASN A 499 -5.86 31.59 -1.72
C ASN A 499 -5.00 32.65 -1.04
N VAL A 500 -4.79 33.81 -1.67
CA VAL A 500 -4.30 35.00 -0.95
C VAL A 500 -5.49 35.66 -0.25
N ILE A 501 -5.40 35.81 1.07
CA ILE A 501 -6.36 36.57 1.86
C ILE A 501 -5.97 38.04 1.73
N MET A 502 -6.81 38.85 1.08
CA MET A 502 -6.61 40.29 1.01
C MET A 502 -7.43 40.98 2.09
N ARG A 503 -6.74 41.54 3.09
CA ARG A 503 -7.32 42.39 4.13
C ARG A 503 -7.64 43.79 3.56
N SER A 504 -7.98 44.73 4.44
CA SER A 504 -8.31 46.09 4.03
C SER A 504 -7.07 46.87 3.58
N VAL A 505 -6.72 46.72 2.30
CA VAL A 505 -5.55 47.36 1.66
C VAL A 505 -5.91 48.63 0.89
N SER A 506 -7.07 49.21 1.17
CA SER A 506 -7.57 50.44 0.54
C SER A 506 -6.59 51.62 0.64
N GLY A 507 -5.77 51.67 1.70
CA GLY A 507 -4.73 52.67 1.93
C GLY A 507 -3.45 52.50 1.10
N ILE A 508 -3.34 51.45 0.28
CA ILE A 508 -2.19 51.23 -0.62
C ILE A 508 -2.69 51.38 -2.07
N PRO A 509 -2.48 52.55 -2.72
CA PRO A 509 -3.05 52.86 -4.03
C PRO A 509 -2.85 51.79 -5.11
N ARG A 510 -1.66 51.16 -5.15
CA ARG A 510 -1.30 50.10 -6.12
C ARG A 510 -2.19 48.85 -6.03
N VAL A 511 -2.71 48.53 -4.84
CA VAL A 511 -3.49 47.30 -4.59
C VAL A 511 -4.89 47.55 -4.03
N LYS A 512 -5.33 48.81 -3.95
CA LYS A 512 -6.61 49.19 -3.31
C LYS A 512 -7.83 48.41 -3.83
N ARG A 513 -7.82 48.01 -5.10
CA ARG A 513 -8.90 47.23 -5.76
C ARG A 513 -9.06 45.84 -5.19
N PHE A 514 -8.00 45.30 -4.60
CA PHE A 514 -7.98 43.98 -3.98
C PHE A 514 -8.42 44.00 -2.52
N SER A 515 -8.83 45.15 -1.96
CA SER A 515 -9.28 45.24 -0.57
C SER A 515 -10.42 44.26 -0.29
N ASP A 516 -10.32 43.51 0.80
CA ASP A 516 -11.39 42.64 1.34
C ASP A 516 -11.88 41.60 0.31
N MET A 517 -10.96 40.82 -0.25
CA MET A 517 -11.26 39.73 -1.19
C MET A 517 -10.35 38.52 -0.98
N PHE A 518 -10.76 37.37 -1.49
CA PHE A 518 -9.96 36.15 -1.49
C PHE A 518 -9.55 35.86 -2.92
N ILE A 519 -8.25 35.77 -3.19
CA ILE A 519 -7.75 35.58 -4.55
C ILE A 519 -7.27 34.14 -4.69
N PRO A 520 -7.97 33.30 -5.47
CA PRO A 520 -7.50 31.94 -5.75
C PRO A 520 -6.11 31.95 -6.40
N MET A 521 -5.17 31.22 -5.81
CA MET A 521 -3.84 31.04 -6.40
C MET A 521 -3.83 29.80 -7.30
N PHE A 522 -4.24 28.68 -6.72
CA PHE A 522 -4.30 27.37 -7.35
C PHE A 522 -5.14 26.42 -6.48
N TRP A 523 -5.61 25.34 -7.07
CA TRP A 523 -6.02 24.17 -6.30
C TRP A 523 -5.28 22.92 -6.75
N ALA A 524 -5.08 22.01 -5.82
CA ALA A 524 -4.32 20.78 -6.03
C ALA A 524 -5.16 19.56 -5.65
N GLU A 525 -5.04 18.51 -6.45
CA GLU A 525 -5.53 17.17 -6.15
C GLU A 525 -4.33 16.23 -6.01
N TYR A 526 -4.20 15.60 -4.84
CA TYR A 526 -3.36 14.42 -4.66
C TYR A 526 -4.22 13.21 -4.90
N ASN A 527 -4.02 12.56 -6.04
CA ASN A 527 -4.83 11.44 -6.49
C ASN A 527 -4.01 10.16 -6.46
N GLN A 528 -4.34 9.29 -5.51
CA GLN A 528 -3.94 7.90 -5.55
C GLN A 528 -5.04 7.12 -6.27
N VAL A 529 -4.83 6.83 -7.55
CA VAL A 529 -5.86 6.20 -8.40
C VAL A 529 -6.00 4.69 -8.08
N GLY A 530 -4.96 4.08 -7.54
CA GLY A 530 -4.97 2.66 -7.22
C GLY A 530 -3.73 2.19 -6.47
N LEU A 531 -3.48 0.88 -6.60
CA LEU A 531 -2.34 0.18 -6.04
C LEU A 531 -1.68 -0.63 -7.16
N PRO A 532 -0.36 -0.82 -7.12
CA PRO A 532 0.30 -1.72 -8.07
C PRO A 532 -0.27 -3.13 -7.98
N TRP A 533 -0.20 -3.85 -9.11
CA TRP A 533 -0.77 -5.20 -9.22
C TRP A 533 -0.29 -6.14 -8.10
N TYR A 534 0.98 -6.10 -7.73
CA TYR A 534 1.56 -6.99 -6.71
C TYR A 534 1.05 -6.67 -5.30
N ILE A 535 0.83 -5.39 -4.97
CA ILE A 535 0.22 -4.98 -3.70
C ILE A 535 -1.23 -5.43 -3.65
N SER A 536 -1.98 -5.13 -4.72
CA SER A 536 -3.39 -5.52 -4.78
C SER A 536 -3.58 -7.04 -4.72
N ALA A 537 -2.69 -7.82 -5.36
CA ALA A 537 -2.70 -9.27 -5.31
C ALA A 537 -2.38 -9.78 -3.90
N LEU A 538 -1.34 -9.25 -3.24
CA LEU A 538 -1.00 -9.62 -1.87
C LEU A 538 -2.13 -9.31 -0.89
N MET A 539 -2.76 -8.14 -1.02
CA MET A 539 -3.93 -7.77 -0.22
C MET A 539 -5.10 -8.71 -0.46
N TYR A 540 -5.44 -8.99 -1.71
CA TYR A 540 -6.52 -9.91 -2.06
C TYR A 540 -6.27 -11.32 -1.52
N SER A 541 -5.04 -11.83 -1.68
CA SER A 541 -4.63 -13.12 -1.11
C SER A 541 -4.75 -13.13 0.41
N THR A 542 -4.36 -12.04 1.09
CA THR A 542 -4.39 -11.95 2.56
C THR A 542 -5.80 -11.80 3.11
N VAL A 543 -6.66 -11.02 2.47
CA VAL A 543 -7.99 -10.66 2.98
C VAL A 543 -9.07 -11.66 2.56
N ILE A 544 -8.96 -12.23 1.35
CA ILE A 544 -9.99 -13.11 0.78
C ILE A 544 -9.54 -14.56 0.77
N ILE A 545 -8.40 -14.87 0.13
CA ILE A 545 -7.99 -16.26 -0.10
C ILE A 545 -7.54 -16.93 1.20
N LEU A 546 -6.72 -16.26 2.01
CA LEU A 546 -6.12 -16.85 3.20
C LEU A 546 -7.18 -17.23 4.25
N PRO A 547 -8.14 -16.36 4.65
CA PRO A 547 -9.15 -16.75 5.63
C PRO A 547 -10.08 -17.86 5.10
N ALA A 548 -10.46 -17.80 3.82
CA ALA A 548 -11.31 -18.82 3.21
C ALA A 548 -10.60 -20.18 3.13
N SER A 549 -9.39 -20.21 2.57
CA SER A 549 -8.59 -21.44 2.47
C SER A 549 -8.29 -22.03 3.85
N GLN A 550 -7.93 -21.20 4.83
CA GLN A 550 -7.73 -21.64 6.21
C GLN A 550 -8.99 -22.29 6.79
N PHE A 551 -10.16 -21.68 6.60
CA PHE A 551 -11.43 -22.25 7.06
C PHE A 551 -11.68 -23.63 6.46
N TYR A 552 -11.61 -23.76 5.13
CA TYR A 552 -11.88 -25.04 4.44
C TYR A 552 -10.83 -26.11 4.74
N ILE A 553 -9.54 -25.76 4.79
CA ILE A 553 -8.46 -26.70 5.13
C ILE A 553 -8.60 -27.17 6.57
N SER A 554 -8.88 -26.26 7.51
CA SER A 554 -9.04 -26.62 8.94
C SER A 554 -10.24 -27.53 9.15
N ILE A 555 -11.39 -27.25 8.51
CA ILE A 555 -12.56 -28.15 8.55
C ILE A 555 -12.23 -29.51 7.92
N SER A 556 -11.57 -29.52 6.77
CA SER A 556 -11.24 -30.76 6.07
C SER A 556 -10.31 -31.65 6.91
N PHE A 557 -9.30 -31.05 7.56
CA PHE A 557 -8.41 -31.78 8.46
C PHE A 557 -9.13 -32.24 9.73
N PHE A 558 -10.03 -31.43 10.28
CA PHE A 558 -10.84 -31.83 11.43
C PHE A 558 -11.72 -33.05 11.11
N LEU A 559 -12.43 -33.03 9.98
CA LEU A 559 -13.26 -34.15 9.52
C LEU A 559 -12.43 -35.39 9.18
N LEU A 560 -11.27 -35.21 8.54
CA LEU A 560 -10.35 -36.30 8.23
C LEU A 560 -9.84 -36.96 9.51
N GLY A 561 -9.42 -36.15 10.50
CA GLY A 561 -8.96 -36.64 11.80
C GLY A 561 -10.05 -37.39 12.55
N LEU A 562 -11.30 -36.88 12.54
CA LEU A 562 -12.46 -37.57 13.12
C LEU A 562 -12.77 -38.91 12.42
N SER A 563 -12.69 -38.93 11.09
CA SER A 563 -12.91 -40.16 10.30
C SER A 563 -11.85 -41.22 10.60
N ILE A 564 -10.56 -40.84 10.62
CA ILE A 564 -9.46 -41.76 10.94
C ILE A 564 -9.60 -42.30 12.37
N THR A 565 -9.88 -41.42 13.33
CA THR A 565 -10.03 -41.79 14.74
C THR A 565 -11.22 -42.73 14.95
N SER A 566 -12.38 -42.39 14.37
CA SER A 566 -13.58 -43.23 14.47
C SER A 566 -13.40 -44.60 13.81
N LEU A 567 -12.78 -44.67 12.63
CA LEU A 567 -12.48 -45.94 11.95
C LEU A 567 -11.50 -46.80 12.75
N ALA A 568 -10.45 -46.21 13.33
CA ALA A 568 -9.51 -46.91 14.19
C ALA A 568 -10.21 -47.47 15.44
N LEU A 569 -11.04 -46.66 16.12
CA LEU A 569 -11.82 -47.09 17.27
C LEU A 569 -12.78 -48.22 16.92
N VAL A 570 -13.54 -48.12 15.84
CA VAL A 570 -14.46 -49.19 15.39
C VAL A 570 -13.70 -50.50 15.13
N ARG A 571 -12.51 -50.44 14.52
CA ARG A 571 -11.66 -51.63 14.30
C ARG A 571 -11.15 -52.21 15.63
N ILE A 572 -10.70 -51.37 16.56
CA ILE A 572 -10.28 -51.78 17.91
C ILE A 572 -11.45 -52.45 18.64
N PHE A 573 -12.64 -51.85 18.64
CA PHE A 573 -13.85 -52.44 19.25
C PHE A 573 -14.23 -53.78 18.62
N LYS A 574 -14.19 -53.91 17.29
CA LYS A 574 -14.46 -55.18 16.60
C LYS A 574 -13.45 -56.27 16.96
N LEU A 575 -12.16 -55.93 17.02
CA LEU A 575 -11.10 -56.88 17.44
C LEU A 575 -11.25 -57.29 18.91
N SER A 576 -11.53 -56.34 19.81
CA SER A 576 -11.77 -56.61 21.24
C SER A 576 -12.98 -57.52 21.45
N ARG A 577 -14.07 -57.31 20.68
CA ARG A 577 -15.28 -58.15 20.74
C ARG A 577 -15.06 -59.55 20.13
N SER A 578 -14.21 -59.67 19.11
CA SER A 578 -13.81 -60.96 18.54
C SER A 578 -12.99 -61.78 19.53
N ASN A 579 -12.01 -61.16 20.21
CA ASN A 579 -11.18 -61.83 21.21
C ASN A 579 -11.98 -62.27 22.46
N SER A 580 -13.00 -61.51 22.86
CA SER A 580 -13.87 -61.87 23.99
C SER A 580 -14.74 -63.11 23.74
N LYS A 581 -14.94 -63.50 22.47
CA LYS A 581 -15.66 -64.74 22.10
C LYS A 581 -14.77 -65.98 22.07
N THR A 582 -13.46 -65.84 22.29
CA THR A 582 -12.46 -66.92 22.25
C THR A 582 -11.92 -67.25 23.65
N LEU A 583 -12.78 -67.23 24.69
CA LEU A 583 -12.50 -67.98 25.91
C LEU A 583 -13.07 -69.39 25.75
N CYS A 584 -12.22 -70.35 25.37
CA CYS A 584 -12.53 -71.75 25.58
C CYS A 584 -12.61 -72.00 27.09
N SER A 585 -13.78 -72.44 27.56
CA SER A 585 -14.00 -72.99 28.89
C SER A 585 -13.09 -74.21 29.10
N TYR A 586 -12.02 -74.08 29.88
CA TYR A 586 -11.37 -75.23 30.49
C TYR A 586 -12.15 -75.61 31.75
N SER A 587 -13.17 -76.45 31.61
CA SER A 587 -13.73 -77.18 32.74
C SER A 587 -12.82 -78.36 33.02
N SER A 588 -12.02 -78.26 34.07
CA SER A 588 -11.19 -79.33 34.61
C SER A 588 -11.95 -79.96 35.77
N LEU A 589 -12.61 -81.10 35.55
CA LEU A 589 -13.03 -82.04 36.61
C LEU A 589 -13.68 -83.26 35.94
N ASP A 590 -12.89 -84.32 35.77
CA ASP A 590 -13.32 -85.72 35.86
C ASP A 590 -12.06 -86.60 35.98
N LEU A 591 -11.57 -86.66 37.22
CA LEU A 591 -10.77 -87.78 37.72
C LEU A 591 -11.76 -88.71 38.43
N LEU A 592 -11.88 -89.95 37.94
CA LEU A 592 -11.78 -91.20 38.71
C LEU A 592 -12.24 -92.41 37.85
N PRO A 593 -11.42 -93.47 37.71
CA PRO A 593 -11.86 -94.74 37.13
C PRO A 593 -12.56 -95.63 38.18
N PRO A 594 -13.55 -96.47 37.82
CA PRO A 594 -14.09 -97.45 38.74
C PRO A 594 -13.14 -98.66 38.89
N THR A 595 -12.89 -99.04 40.14
CA THR A 595 -12.15 -100.24 40.56
C THR A 595 -12.93 -101.53 40.27
N PRO A 596 -12.26 -102.66 39.97
CA PRO A 596 -12.89 -103.95 39.74
C PRO A 596 -13.17 -104.71 41.06
N SER A 597 -14.35 -105.30 41.19
CA SER A 597 -14.67 -106.31 42.21
C SER A 597 -14.63 -107.71 41.59
N THR A 598 -13.72 -108.54 42.07
CA THR A 598 -13.68 -109.99 41.82
C THR A 598 -14.14 -110.77 43.04
N ALA A 599 -14.66 -111.98 42.76
CA ALA A 599 -15.02 -113.11 43.63
C ALA A 599 -16.51 -113.16 44.03
N SER A 600 -17.23 -114.27 43.95
CA SER A 600 -16.95 -115.66 43.53
C SER A 600 -18.26 -116.47 43.67
N GLU A 601 -18.39 -117.57 42.91
CA GLU A 601 -19.30 -118.73 43.12
C GLU A 601 -20.82 -118.42 43.06
N CYS A 602 -21.63 -119.01 42.17
CA CYS A 602 -21.81 -120.43 41.85
C CYS A 602 -22.53 -120.61 40.49
#